data_AF-A0A2V8F9A9-F1
#
_entry.id   AF-A0A2V8F9A9-F1
#
_cell.length_a   1.000
_cell.length_b   1.000
_cell.length_c   1.000
_cell.angle_alpha   90.00
_cell.angle_beta   90.00
_cell.angle_gamma   90.00
#
_symmetry.space_group_name_H-M   'P 1'
#
loop_
_entity.id
_entity.type
_entity.pdbx_description
1 polymer ?
#
loop_
_entity_poly.entity_id
_entity_poly.type
_entity_poly.pdbx_seq_one_letter_code
_entity_poly.pdbx_strand_id
1 'polypeptide(L)' 'MSMKRPSERTELLQGTLDLLILRTLRLGPTHGHAIAKAIERGSDDVLQVEEGSLYPALHRLLKRGWITWDDGTSE' A
#
# COMPACT_ATOMS: atom_id res chain seq x y z
N MET A 1 1.10 7.83 30.17
CA MET A 1 1.14 7.76 28.71
C MET A 1 1.42 6.30 28.33
N SER A 2 0.40 5.55 27.92
CA SER A 2 0.53 4.11 27.66
C SER A 2 1.37 3.90 26.39
N MET A 3 2.51 3.22 26.52
CA MET A 3 3.32 2.84 25.36
C MET A 3 2.54 1.80 24.56
N LYS A 4 2.17 2.13 23.31
CA LYS A 4 1.52 1.18 22.40
C LYS A 4 2.37 -0.08 22.27
N ARG A 5 1.72 -1.24 22.33
CA ARG A 5 2.42 -2.53 22.19
C ARG A 5 3.05 -2.62 20.79
N PRO A 6 4.20 -3.30 20.63
CA PRO A 6 4.86 -3.43 19.32
C PRO A 6 3.92 -3.89 18.19
N SER A 7 2.95 -4.77 18.50
CA SER A 7 1.94 -5.24 17.54
C SER A 7 1.01 -4.13 17.05
N GLU A 8 0.53 -3.26 17.96
CA GLU A 8 -0.39 -2.17 17.63
C GLU A 8 0.27 -1.13 16.73
N ARG A 9 1.57 -0.87 16.93
CA ARG A 9 2.33 0.02 16.04
C ARG A 9 2.42 -0.56 14.64
N THR A 10 2.73 -1.85 14.52
CA THR A 10 2.81 -2.53 13.22
C THR A 10 1.46 -2.54 12.52
N GLU A 11 0.37 -2.82 13.22
CA GLU A 11 -0.99 -2.77 12.66
C GLU A 11 -1.35 -1.37 12.14
N LEU A 12 -0.96 -0.31 12.86
CA LEU A 12 -1.17 1.07 12.39
C LEU A 12 -0.36 1.40 11.15
N LEU A 13 0.91 0.98 11.08
CA LEU A 13 1.74 1.17 9.90
C LEU A 13 1.18 0.41 8.69
N GLN A 14 0.73 -0.83 8.89
CA GLN A 14 0.05 -1.61 7.87
C GLN A 14 -1.23 -0.96 7.38
N GLY A 15 -2.09 -0.49 8.30
CA GLY A 15 -3.32 0.22 7.95
C GLY A 15 -3.07 1.56 7.24
N THR A 16 -1.99 2.26 7.58
CA THR A 16 -1.60 3.50 6.91
C THR A 16 -1.18 3.21 5.46
N LEU A 17 -0.36 2.19 5.25
CA LEU A 17 0.04 1.76 3.91
C LEU A 17 -1.18 1.31 3.08
N ASP A 18 -2.10 0.55 3.66
CA ASP A 18 -3.35 0.14 3.02
C ASP A 18 -4.12 1.38 2.48
N LEU A 19 -4.25 2.44 3.28
CA LEU A 19 -4.93 3.68 2.88
C LEU A 19 -4.19 4.45 1.78
N LEU A 20 -2.86 4.50 1.84
CA LEU A 20 -2.05 5.15 0.80
C LEU A 20 -2.20 4.42 -0.54
N ILE A 21 -2.21 3.09 -0.54
CA ILE A 21 -2.46 2.27 -1.74
C ILE A 21 -3.84 2.59 -2.33
N LEU A 22 -4.89 2.58 -1.51
CA LEU A 22 -6.25 2.89 -1.96
C LEU A 22 -6.38 4.31 -2.50
N ARG A 23 -5.72 5.28 -1.86
CA ARG A 23 -5.67 6.67 -2.34
C ARG A 23 -5.04 6.76 -3.72
N THR A 24 -3.96 6.03 -3.97
CA THR A 24 -3.29 6.00 -5.27
C THR A 24 -4.19 5.39 -6.35
N LEU A 25 -4.83 4.24 -6.05
CA LEU A 25 -5.73 3.56 -6.99
C LEU A 25 -7.00 4.35 -7.32
N ARG A 26 -7.32 5.37 -6.52
CA ARG A 26 -8.42 6.31 -6.80
C ARG A 26 -8.20 7.13 -8.08
N LEU A 27 -6.98 7.19 -8.60
CA LEU A 27 -6.64 7.85 -9.87
C LEU A 27 -6.79 6.92 -11.09
N GLY A 28 -6.89 5.60 -10.87
CA GLY A 28 -7.04 4.60 -11.92
C GLY A 28 -6.30 3.29 -11.61
N PRO A 29 -6.57 2.22 -12.39
CA PRO A 29 -5.84 0.96 -12.30
C PRO A 29 -4.34 1.16 -12.58
N THR A 30 -3.47 0.52 -11.80
CA THR A 30 -2.02 0.61 -12.03
C THR A 30 -1.28 -0.57 -11.39
N HIS A 31 -0.03 -0.79 -11.82
CA HIS A 31 0.82 -1.88 -11.33
C HIS A 31 1.49 -1.53 -9.99
N GLY A 32 1.88 -2.56 -9.24
CA GLY A 32 2.48 -2.39 -7.90
C GLY A 32 3.66 -1.40 -7.86
N HIS A 33 4.57 -1.45 -8.84
CA HIS A 33 5.69 -0.51 -8.91
C HIS A 33 5.24 0.96 -9.02
N ALA A 34 4.22 1.23 -9.83
CA ALA A 34 3.67 2.57 -9.98
C ALA A 34 3.00 3.05 -8.68
N ILE A 35 2.40 2.14 -7.91
CA ILE A 35 1.86 2.45 -6.58
C ILE A 35 2.96 2.91 -5.64
N ALA A 36 4.07 2.16 -5.54
CA ALA A 36 5.21 2.54 -4.70
C ALA A 36 5.77 3.92 -5.08
N LYS A 37 6.00 4.14 -6.38
CA LYS A 37 6.51 5.41 -6.89
C LYS A 37 5.57 6.59 -6.65
N ALA A 38 4.26 6.38 -6.74
CA ALA A 38 3.28 7.43 -6.44
C ALA A 38 3.28 7.80 -4.95
N ILE A 39 3.44 6.83 -4.06
CA ILE A 39 3.53 7.07 -2.61
C ILE A 39 4.82 7.81 -2.25
N GLU A 40 5.96 7.36 -2.79
CA GLU A 40 7.27 8.02 -2.62
C GLU A 40 7.20 9.49 -3.03
N ARG A 41 6.78 9.76 -4.28
CA ARG A 41 6.67 11.12 -4.82
C ARG A 41 5.67 11.98 -4.05
N GLY A 42 4.52 11.40 -3.68
CA GLY A 42 3.49 12.10 -2.90
C GLY A 42 3.91 12.42 -1.47
N SER A 43 5.05 11.90 -1.01
CA SER A 43 5.63 12.13 0.30
C SER A 43 6.91 12.97 0.27
N ASP A 44 7.24 13.60 -0.86
CA ASP A 44 8.52 14.29 -1.08
C ASP A 44 9.72 13.38 -0.78
N ASP A 45 9.65 12.13 -1.27
CA ASP A 45 10.65 11.07 -1.11
C ASP A 45 10.92 10.62 0.34
N VAL A 46 10.09 11.04 1.31
CA VAL A 46 10.22 10.65 2.72
C VAL A 46 9.78 9.20 2.97
N LEU A 47 8.72 8.75 2.29
CA LEU A 47 8.19 7.39 2.45
C LEU A 47 8.68 6.49 1.33
N GLN A 48 9.64 5.62 1.64
CA GLN A 48 10.13 4.58 0.73
C GLN A 48 9.35 3.29 0.95
N VAL A 49 8.65 2.82 -0.08
CA VAL A 49 7.77 1.64 0.01
C VAL A 49 8.45 0.45 -0.64
N GLU A 50 9.03 -0.40 0.19
CA GLU A 50 9.69 -1.65 -0.24
C GLU A 50 8.67 -2.71 -0.69
N GLU A 51 9.09 -3.59 -1.60
CA GLU A 51 8.29 -4.74 -2.06
C GLU A 51 7.82 -5.62 -0.90
N GLY A 52 8.70 -5.82 0.10
CA GLY A 52 8.40 -6.60 1.30
C GLY A 52 7.27 -6.02 2.17
N SER A 53 6.93 -4.74 1.99
CA SER A 53 5.77 -4.10 2.64
C SER A 53 4.56 -3.99 1.70
N LEU A 54 4.82 -3.70 0.42
CA LEU A 54 3.79 -3.47 -0.58
C LEU A 54 2.97 -4.73 -0.88
N TYR A 55 3.62 -5.84 -1.22
CA TYR A 55 2.90 -7.05 -1.64
C TYR A 55 2.02 -7.64 -0.53
N PRO A 56 2.47 -7.73 0.74
CA PRO A 56 1.58 -8.12 1.83
C PRO A 56 0.38 -7.18 2.00
N ALA A 57 0.54 -5.87 1.78
CA ALA A 57 -0.56 -4.92 1.83
C ALA A 57 -1.56 -5.14 0.69
N LEU A 58 -1.07 -5.29 -0.55
CA LEU A 58 -1.91 -5.63 -1.71
C LEU A 58 -2.68 -6.94 -1.48
N HIS A 59 -2.02 -7.98 -0.95
CA HIS A 59 -2.67 -9.23 -0.58
C HIS A 59 -3.76 -9.04 0.48
N ARG A 60 -3.54 -8.22 1.51
CA ARG A 60 -4.59 -7.90 2.50
C ARG A 60 -5.78 -7.20 1.85
N LEU A 61 -5.52 -6.22 0.98
CA LEU A 61 -6.57 -5.47 0.28
C LEU A 61 -7.38 -6.37 -0.67
N LEU A 62 -6.71 -7.27 -1.41
CA LEU A 62 -7.34 -8.31 -2.24
C LEU A 62 -8.21 -9.25 -1.39
N LYS A 63 -7.68 -9.77 -0.29
CA LYS A 63 -8.43 -10.66 0.62
C LYS A 63 -9.66 -9.98 1.24
N ARG A 64 -9.60 -8.66 1.45
CA ARG A 64 -10.73 -7.85 1.93
C ARG A 64 -11.74 -7.52 0.83
N GLY A 65 -11.44 -7.81 -0.44
CA GLY A 65 -12.27 -7.44 -1.59
C GLY A 65 -12.29 -5.94 -1.89
N TRP A 66 -11.30 -5.18 -1.42
CA TRP A 66 -11.24 -3.73 -1.63
C TRP A 66 -10.57 -3.34 -2.94
N ILE A 67 -9.76 -4.25 -3.48
CA ILE A 67 -9.15 -4.14 -4.80
C ILE A 67 -9.31 -5.47 -5.51
N THR A 68 -9.19 -5.45 -6.84
CA THR A 68 -9.04 -6.63 -7.69
C THR A 68 -7.70 -6.54 -8.40
N TRP A 69 -7.22 -7.66 -8.93
CA TRP A 69 -6.12 -7.68 -9.87
C TRP A 69 -6.69 -8.04 -11.25
N ASP A 70 -6.07 -7.49 -12.28
CA ASP A 70 -6.36 -7.83 -13.66
C ASP A 70 -5.09 -8.46 -14.24
N ASP A 71 -5.23 -9.51 -15.04
CA ASP A 71 -4.11 -10.24 -15.63
C ASP A 71 -3.56 -9.59 -16.90
N GLY A 72 -4.11 -8.41 -17.24
CA GLY A 72 -3.79 -7.60 -18.42
C GLY A 72 -2.35 -7.78 -18.88
N THR A 73 -2.20 -8.60 -19.94
CA THR A 73 -0.98 -8.70 -20.71
C THR A 73 -0.52 -7.29 -21.04
N SER A 74 0.65 -6.92 -20.53
CA SER A 74 1.30 -5.66 -20.90
C SER A 74 1.47 -5.63 -22.42
N GLU A 75 0.67 -4.82 -23.11
CA GLU A 75 1.00 -4.37 -24.47
C GLU A 75 2.08 -3.27 -24.42
#